data_AF-A0A523G9Z6-F1
#
_entry.id   AF-A0A523G9Z6-F1
#
_cell.length_a   1.000
_cell.length_b   1.000
_cell.length_c   1.000
_cell.angle_alpha   90.00
_cell.angle_beta   90.00
_cell.angle_gamma   90.00
#
_symmetry.space_group_name_H-M   'P 1'
#
loop_
_entity.id
_entity.type
_entity.pdbx_description
1 polymer ?
#
loop_
_entity_poly.entity_id
_entity_poly.type
_entity_poly.pdbx_seq_one_letter_code
_entity_poly.pdbx_strand_id
1 'polypeptide(L)' 'QEAEKSLQQKQLELLQPAYEKIQNSIEVVAKENGYTHIFSKDAGGMPIILFATEQDDISNLVLANLGVTTAE' A
#
# COMPACT_ATOMS: atom_id res chain seq x y z
N GLN A 1 2.77 19.56 23.95
CA GLN A 1 2.75 18.09 24.15
C GLN A 1 1.38 17.48 23.81
N GLU A 2 0.27 17.77 24.50
CA GLU A 2 -1.04 17.19 24.12
C GLU A 2 -1.55 17.61 22.73
N ALA A 3 -1.38 18.88 22.36
CA ALA A 3 -1.77 19.37 21.04
C ALA A 3 -0.98 18.71 19.89
N GLU A 4 0.32 18.47 20.09
CA GLU A 4 1.18 17.78 19.11
C GLU A 4 0.76 16.31 18.95
N LYS A 5 0.45 15.64 20.06
CA LYS A 5 -0.03 14.26 20.05
C LYS A 5 -1.39 14.15 19.36
N SER A 6 -2.31 15.06 19.65
CA SER A 6 -3.63 15.12 19.01
C SER A 6 -3.53 15.36 17.51
N LEU A 7 -2.62 16.25 17.08
CA LEU A 7 -2.36 16.50 15.66
C LEU A 7 -1.85 15.24 14.94
N GLN A 8 -0.89 14.53 15.52
CA GLN A 8 -0.38 13.27 14.96
C GLN A 8 -1.48 12.21 14.87
N GLN A 9 -2.29 12.05 15.92
CA GLN A 9 -3.41 11.12 15.92
C GLN A 9 -4.43 11.46 14.84
N LYS A 10 -4.75 12.76 14.67
CA LYS A 10 -5.69 13.20 13.65
C LYS A 10 -5.18 12.93 12.24
N GLN A 11 -3.88 13.11 12.00
CA GLN A 11 -3.27 12.75 10.72
C GLN A 11 -3.41 11.25 10.44
N LEU A 12 -3.11 10.39 11.42
CA LEU A 12 -3.27 8.94 11.26
C LEU A 12 -4.73 8.54 11.01
N GLU A 13 -5.68 9.13 11.73
CA GLU A 13 -7.11 8.89 11.55
C GLU A 13 -7.57 9.25 10.13
N LEU A 14 -7.07 10.36 9.57
CA LEU A 14 -7.39 10.79 8.21
C LEU A 14 -6.75 9.90 7.13
N LEU A 15 -5.60 9.29 7.43
CA LEU A 15 -4.92 8.37 6.52
C LEU A 15 -5.45 6.95 6.59
N GLN A 16 -6.01 6.52 7.73
CA GLN A 16 -6.62 5.20 7.92
C GLN A 16 -7.56 4.76 6.78
N PRO A 17 -8.56 5.57 6.34
CA PRO A 17 -9.44 5.16 5.25
C PRO A 17 -8.71 5.00 3.91
N ALA A 18 -7.61 5.72 3.69
CA ALA A 18 -6.78 5.51 2.50
C ALA A 18 -6.04 4.18 2.57
N TYR A 19 -5.47 3.84 3.74
CA TYR A 19 -4.83 2.54 3.96
C TYR A 19 -5.81 1.38 3.78
N GLU A 20 -7.04 1.49 4.29
CA GLU A 20 -8.08 0.47 4.12
C GLU A 20 -8.44 0.26 2.64
N LYS A 21 -8.56 1.36 1.87
CA LYS A 21 -8.80 1.26 0.42
C LYS A 21 -7.65 0.55 -0.30
N ILE A 22 -6.41 0.92 0.02
CA ILE A 22 -5.21 0.28 -0.54
C ILE A 22 -5.20 -1.22 -0.20
N GLN A 23 -5.44 -1.59 1.05
CA GLN A 23 -5.50 -2.98 1.49
C GLN A 23 -6.57 -3.78 0.73
N ASN A 24 -7.77 -3.23 0.56
CA ASN A 24 -8.84 -3.88 -0.20
C ASN A 24 -8.46 -4.05 -1.67
N SER A 25 -7.82 -3.05 -2.27
CA SER A 25 -7.37 -3.11 -3.65
C SER A 25 -6.27 -4.15 -3.86
N ILE A 26 -5.32 -4.25 -2.92
CA ILE A 26 -4.32 -5.32 -2.88
C ILE A 26 -4.99 -6.69 -2.89
N GLU A 27 -6.02 -6.91 -2.07
CA GLU A 27 -6.73 -8.19 -2.05
C GLU A 27 -7.46 -8.52 -3.35
N VAL A 28 -8.05 -7.53 -4.01
CA VAL A 28 -8.72 -7.71 -5.30
C VAL A 28 -7.69 -8.13 -6.35
N VAL A 29 -6.62 -7.36 -6.50
CA VAL A 29 -5.52 -7.67 -7.44
C VAL A 29 -4.90 -9.03 -7.14
N ALA A 30 -4.72 -9.37 -5.86
CA ALA A 30 -4.21 -10.66 -5.42
C ALA A 30 -5.07 -11.82 -5.95
N LYS A 31 -6.38 -11.74 -5.72
CA LYS A 31 -7.34 -12.79 -6.11
C LYS A 31 -7.49 -12.89 -7.63
N GLU A 32 -7.55 -11.76 -8.32
CA GLU A 32 -7.71 -11.72 -9.78
C GLU A 32 -6.50 -12.29 -10.53
N ASN A 33 -5.30 -12.09 -10.00
CA ASN A 33 -4.05 -12.53 -10.65
C ASN A 33 -3.47 -13.81 -10.03
N GLY A 34 -4.14 -14.40 -9.04
CA GLY A 34 -3.72 -15.67 -8.42
C GLY A 34 -2.49 -15.56 -7.51
N TYR A 35 -2.20 -14.38 -6.97
CA TYR A 35 -1.13 -14.20 -6.00
C TYR A 35 -1.54 -14.78 -4.65
N THR A 36 -0.63 -15.55 -4.05
CA THR A 36 -0.85 -16.18 -2.74
C THR A 36 -0.24 -15.37 -1.59
N HIS A 37 0.78 -14.57 -1.88
CA HIS A 37 1.51 -13.77 -0.90
C HIS A 37 1.91 -12.44 -1.54
N ILE A 38 1.76 -11.34 -0.81
CA ILE A 38 2.15 -10.00 -1.22
C ILE A 38 2.99 -9.41 -0.10
N PHE A 39 4.16 -8.90 -0.45
CA PHE A 39 5.10 -8.28 0.48
C PHE A 39 5.30 -6.81 0.12
N SER A 40 5.37 -5.95 1.13
CA SER A 40 5.90 -4.60 0.95
C SER A 40 7.39 -4.68 0.61
N LYS A 41 7.90 -3.77 -0.24
CA LYS A 41 9.33 -3.73 -0.58
C LYS A 41 10.22 -3.50 0.65
N ASP A 42 9.69 -2.77 1.62
CA ASP A 42 10.35 -2.53 2.90
C ASP A 42 9.40 -2.69 4.09
N ALA A 43 9.99 -2.94 5.25
CA ALA A 43 9.33 -2.91 6.54
C ALA A 43 9.97 -1.80 7.38
N GLY A 44 9.39 -0.60 7.35
CA GLY A 44 9.92 0.56 8.10
C GLY A 44 11.25 1.06 7.56
N GLY A 45 11.41 1.08 6.23
CA GLY A 45 12.62 1.53 5.55
C GLY A 45 13.74 0.48 5.45
N MET A 46 13.54 -0.72 6.01
CA MET A 46 14.45 -1.84 5.82
C MET A 46 13.96 -2.74 4.67
N PRO A 47 14.76 -2.96 3.61
CA PRO A 47 14.37 -3.84 2.52
C PRO A 47 14.23 -5.28 3.01
N ILE A 48 13.09 -5.91 2.74
CA ILE A 48 12.79 -7.29 3.17
C ILE A 48 12.80 -8.28 2.00
N ILE A 49 12.83 -7.78 0.77
CA ILE A 49 12.85 -8.57 -0.47
C ILE A 49 14.30 -8.68 -0.95
N LEU A 50 14.82 -9.90 -1.06
CA LEU A 50 16.20 -10.15 -1.55
C LEU A 50 16.31 -10.05 -3.08
N PHE A 51 15.24 -10.41 -3.79
CA PHE A 51 15.14 -10.34 -5.24
C PHE A 51 13.66 -10.34 -5.65
N ALA A 52 13.29 -9.44 -6.55
CA ALA A 52 12.00 -9.41 -7.24
C ALA A 52 12.21 -8.74 -8.61
N THR A 53 11.50 -9.22 -9.62
CA THR A 53 11.48 -8.59 -10.93
C THR A 53 10.50 -7.42 -10.95
N GLU A 54 10.57 -6.57 -11.97
CA GLU A 54 9.56 -5.53 -12.16
C GLU A 54 8.16 -6.12 -12.41
N GLN A 55 8.08 -7.33 -12.96
CA GLN A 55 6.82 -8.03 -13.20
C GLN A 55 6.18 -8.55 -11.89
N ASP A 56 6.97 -8.70 -10.83
CA ASP A 56 6.48 -9.08 -9.50
C ASP A 56 5.93 -7.87 -8.73
N ASP A 57 6.18 -6.64 -9.21
CA ASP A 57 5.66 -5.42 -8.61
C ASP A 57 4.24 -5.12 -9.10
N ILE A 58 3.26 -5.37 -8.23
CA ILE A 58 1.85 -5.12 -8.50
C ILE A 58 1.39 -3.71 -8.13
N SER A 59 2.28 -2.81 -7.69
CA SER A 59 1.90 -1.48 -7.19
C SER A 59 1.06 -0.71 -8.22
N ASN A 60 1.43 -0.80 -9.50
CA ASN A 60 0.69 -0.15 -10.58
C ASN A 60 -0.71 -0.75 -10.78
N LEU A 61 -0.86 -2.07 -10.61
CA LEU A 61 -2.17 -2.74 -10.70
C LEU A 61 -3.10 -2.30 -9.56
N VAL A 62 -2.56 -2.19 -8.35
CA VAL A 62 -3.29 -1.71 -7.17
C VAL A 62 -3.71 -0.25 -7.36
N LEU A 63 -2.80 0.61 -7.84
CA LEU A 63 -3.12 2.02 -8.12
C LEU A 63 -4.21 2.16 -9.21
N ALA A 64 -4.10 1.37 -10.28
CA ALA A 64 -5.11 1.33 -11.33
C ALA A 64 -6.48 0.89 -10.79
N ASN A 65 -6.52 -0.14 -9.93
CA ASN A 65 -7.76 -0.60 -9.29
C ASN A 65 -8.37 0.46 -8.35
N LEU A 66 -7.55 1.30 -7.71
CA LEU A 66 -8.00 2.46 -6.92
C LEU A 66 -8.50 3.64 -7.78
N GLY A 67 -8.38 3.56 -9.10
CA GLY A 67 -8.72 4.66 -10.01
C GLY A 67 -7.72 5.82 -9.95
N VAL A 68 -6.52 5.58 -9.40
CA VAL A 68 -5.43 6.55 -9.39
C VAL A 68 -4.61 6.32 -10.66
N THR A 69 -4.74 7.21 -11.64
CA THR A 69 -3.86 7.21 -12.80
C THR A 69 -2.48 7.65 -12.36
N THR A 70 -1.49 6.75 -12.43
CA THR A 70 -0.08 7.13 -12.35
C THR A 70 0.21 8.06 -13.52
N ALA A 71 0.53 9.33 -13.24
CA ALA A 71 1.17 10.16 -14.25
C ALA A 71 2.54 9.51 -14.52
N GLU A 72 2.74 9.07 -15.76
CA GLU A 72 4.05 8.62 -16.26
C GLU A 72 5.15 9.66 -16.01
#